data_AF-A0A9Q0X573-F1
#
_entry.id   AF-A0A9Q0X573-F1
#
_cell.length_a   1.000
_cell.length_b   1.000
_cell.length_c   1.000
_cell.angle_alpha   90.00
_cell.angle_beta   90.00
_cell.angle_gamma   90.00
#
_symmetry.space_group_name_H-M   'P 1'
#
loop_
_entity.id
_entity.type
_entity.pdbx_description
1 polymer ?
#
loop_
_entity_poly.entity_id
_entity_poly.type
_entity_poly.pdbx_seq_one_letter_code
_entity_poly.pdbx_strand_id
1 'polypeptide(L)'
;MEILSRLVSKQIWKYPKLWVGFLRCALLTKPQSFNVLLQLPPPQLESALNRTAALKAPLVVYASQPNIKSSLPRSVLVVLGIAPDPQTSSQAQTGDTSNSGKDVTVENSKTGETSNSDKE
;
A
#
# COMPACT_ATOMS: atom_id res chain seq x y z
N MET A 1 -26.94 -9.14 10.02
CA MET A 1 -26.36 -7.82 10.34
C MET A 1 -26.38 -6.91 9.11
N GLU A 2 -27.44 -6.13 8.89
CA GLU A 2 -27.55 -5.26 7.70
C GLU A 2 -27.16 -3.81 7.95
N ILE A 3 -26.92 -3.41 9.20
CA ILE A 3 -26.67 -2.00 9.54
C ILE A 3 -25.46 -1.45 8.77
N LEU A 4 -24.38 -2.23 8.66
CA LEU A 4 -23.17 -1.83 7.96
C LEU A 4 -23.44 -1.68 6.46
N SER A 5 -24.18 -2.62 5.84
CA SER A 5 -24.54 -2.54 4.42
C SER A 5 -25.43 -1.32 4.15
N ARG A 6 -26.40 -1.03 5.04
CA ARG A 6 -27.23 0.18 4.95
C ARG A 6 -26.41 1.47 5.06
N LEU A 7 -25.36 1.49 5.90
CA LEU A 7 -24.43 2.62 5.98
C LEU A 7 -23.62 2.80 4.69
N VAL A 8 -23.19 1.71 4.05
CA VAL A 8 -22.54 1.73 2.74
C VAL A 8 -23.48 2.31 1.68
N SER A 9 -24.74 1.87 1.61
CA SER A 9 -25.74 2.43 0.69
C SER A 9 -26.00 3.92 0.92
N LYS A 10 -25.85 4.40 2.17
CA LYS A 10 -25.99 5.82 2.55
C LYS A 10 -24.71 6.63 2.36
N GLN A 11 -23.69 6.06 1.72
CA GLN A 11 -22.42 6.73 1.42
C GLN A 11 -21.76 7.27 2.69
N ILE A 12 -21.60 6.42 3.70
CA ILE A 12 -21.00 6.76 4.99
C ILE A 12 -19.63 7.46 4.87
N TRP A 13 -18.90 7.21 3.78
CA TRP A 13 -17.64 7.86 3.44
C TRP A 13 -17.73 9.38 3.22
N LYS A 14 -18.93 9.94 2.96
CA LYS A 14 -19.15 11.40 2.90
C LYS A 14 -19.02 12.08 4.26
N TYR A 15 -19.17 11.33 5.35
CA TYR A 15 -19.14 11.84 6.72
C TYR A 15 -17.91 11.31 7.46
N PRO A 16 -16.79 12.07 7.49
CA PRO A 16 -15.52 11.55 8.01
C PRO A 16 -15.58 11.08 9.47
N LYS A 17 -16.40 11.72 10.31
CA LYS A 17 -16.61 11.30 11.70
C LYS A 17 -17.24 9.91 11.80
N LEU A 18 -18.26 9.64 10.99
CA LEU A 18 -18.94 8.34 10.97
C LEU A 18 -18.11 7.28 10.24
N TRP A 19 -17.36 7.68 9.21
CA TRP A 19 -16.48 6.79 8.46
C TRP A 19 -15.42 6.13 9.35
N VAL A 20 -14.77 6.91 10.23
CA VAL A 20 -13.79 6.35 11.18
C VAL A 20 -14.44 5.33 12.11
N GLY A 21 -15.64 5.62 12.64
CA GLY A 21 -16.40 4.69 13.47
C GLY A 21 -16.78 3.42 12.72
N PHE A 22 -17.25 3.56 11.47
CA PHE A 22 -17.56 2.44 10.58
C PHE A 22 -16.35 1.52 10.37
N LEU A 23 -15.16 2.08 10.09
CA LEU A 23 -13.94 1.28 9.91
C LEU A 23 -13.56 0.52 11.18
N ARG A 24 -13.68 1.15 12.36
CA ARG A 24 -13.43 0.48 13.64
C ARG A 24 -14.43 -0.65 13.88
N CYS A 25 -15.72 -0.39 13.68
CA CYS A 25 -16.74 -1.42 13.81
C CYS A 25 -16.51 -2.56 12.83
N ALA A 26 -16.18 -2.29 11.57
CA ALA A 26 -15.88 -3.30 10.56
C ALA A 26 -14.66 -4.14 10.97
N LEU A 27 -13.64 -3.54 11.59
CA LEU A 27 -12.48 -4.25 12.12
C LEU A 27 -12.83 -5.15 13.32
N LEU A 28 -13.78 -4.76 14.15
CA LEU A 28 -14.22 -5.56 15.32
C LEU A 28 -15.19 -6.68 14.93
N THR A 29 -16.03 -6.47 13.91
CA THR A 29 -17.07 -7.42 13.47
C THR A 29 -16.60 -8.35 12.34
N LYS A 30 -15.29 -8.64 12.29
CA LYS A 30 -14.76 -9.67 11.39
C LYS A 30 -15.28 -11.05 11.80
N PRO A 31 -15.50 -11.97 10.83
CA PRO A 31 -15.33 -11.81 9.38
C PRO A 31 -16.59 -11.28 8.66
N GLN A 32 -17.70 -11.10 9.38
CA GLN A 32 -19.01 -10.82 8.80
C GLN A 32 -19.08 -9.46 8.09
N SER A 33 -18.28 -8.49 8.53
CA SER A 33 -18.12 -7.17 7.93
C SER A 33 -17.41 -7.16 6.57
N PHE A 34 -16.68 -8.24 6.20
CA PHE A 34 -15.89 -8.27 4.96
C PHE A 34 -16.73 -8.19 3.70
N ASN A 35 -17.90 -8.85 3.67
CA ASN A 35 -18.83 -8.74 2.54
C ASN A 35 -19.27 -7.29 2.33
N VAL A 36 -19.48 -6.54 3.41
CA VAL A 36 -19.88 -5.13 3.34
C VAL A 36 -18.72 -4.24 2.86
N LEU A 37 -17.49 -4.56 3.28
CA LEU A 37 -16.29 -3.85 2.82
C LEU A 37 -16.03 -4.10 1.33
N LEU A 38 -16.28 -5.31 0.83
CA LEU A 38 -16.17 -5.66 -0.58
C LEU A 38 -17.27 -5.01 -1.44
N GLN A 39 -18.38 -4.61 -0.82
CA GLN A 39 -19.45 -3.85 -1.49
C GLN A 39 -19.10 -2.36 -1.65
N LEU A 40 -18.04 -1.87 -0.99
CA LEU A 40 -17.57 -0.49 -1.18
C LEU A 40 -17.00 -0.31 -2.59
N PRO A 41 -17.16 0.89 -3.19
CA PRO A 41 -16.48 1.17 -4.43
C PRO A 41 -14.95 1.19 -4.25
N PRO A 42 -14.17 0.91 -5.31
CA PRO A 42 -12.71 0.77 -5.23
C PRO A 42 -11.97 1.93 -4.52
N PRO A 43 -12.26 3.22 -4.79
CA PRO A 43 -11.52 4.31 -4.15
C PRO A 43 -11.81 4.41 -2.64
N GLN A 44 -13.01 4.02 -2.20
CA GLN A 44 -13.36 3.99 -0.78
C GLN A 44 -12.75 2.79 -0.08
N LEU A 45 -12.68 1.64 -0.75
CA LEU A 45 -12.00 0.46 -0.24
C LEU A 45 -10.51 0.76 -0.02
N GLU A 46 -9.84 1.38 -0.99
CA GLU A 46 -8.45 1.79 -0.85
C GLU A 46 -8.24 2.75 0.33
N SER A 47 -9.11 3.76 0.44
CA SER A 47 -9.11 4.70 1.58
C SER A 47 -9.33 4.00 2.93
N ALA A 48 -10.18 2.97 2.98
CA ALA A 48 -10.42 2.16 4.18
C ALA A 48 -9.16 1.39 4.58
N LEU A 49 -8.51 0.75 3.61
CA LEU A 49 -7.28 -0.01 3.80
C LEU A 49 -6.12 0.89 4.23
N ASN A 50 -6.02 2.10 3.66
CA ASN A 50 -4.98 3.05 4.01
C ASN A 50 -5.14 3.58 5.45
N ARG A 51 -6.38 3.75 5.92
CA ARG A 51 -6.66 4.14 7.32
C ARG A 51 -6.54 2.99 8.31
N THR A 52 -6.76 1.75 7.87
CA THR A 52 -6.81 0.58 8.73
C THR A 52 -6.07 -0.58 8.08
N ALA A 53 -4.75 -0.49 8.05
CA ALA A 53 -3.89 -1.51 7.44
C ALA A 53 -4.07 -2.91 8.06
N ALA A 54 -4.44 -3.00 9.35
CA ALA A 54 -4.74 -4.26 10.05
C ALA A 54 -5.97 -5.00 9.46
N LEU A 55 -6.83 -4.33 8.70
CA LEU A 55 -7.94 -4.95 7.99
C LEU A 55 -7.49 -5.57 6.65
N LYS A 56 -6.41 -5.07 6.06
CA LYS A 56 -5.95 -5.47 4.71
C LYS A 56 -5.62 -6.95 4.65
N ALA A 57 -4.73 -7.42 5.51
CA ALA A 57 -4.30 -8.82 5.52
C ALA A 57 -5.48 -9.81 5.58
N PRO A 58 -6.41 -9.72 6.55
CA PRO A 58 -7.51 -10.67 6.61
C PRO A 58 -8.55 -10.48 5.50
N LEU A 59 -8.70 -9.25 4.97
CA LEU A 59 -9.58 -9.00 3.82
C LEU A 59 -9.03 -9.63 2.54
N VAL A 60 -7.71 -9.57 2.32
CA VAL A 60 -7.05 -10.23 1.18
C VAL A 60 -7.21 -11.74 1.27
N VAL A 61 -7.00 -12.34 2.44
CA VAL A 61 -7.21 -13.78 2.66
C VAL A 61 -8.66 -14.17 2.36
N TYR A 62 -9.62 -13.37 2.80
CA TYR A 62 -11.04 -13.61 2.54
C TYR A 62 -11.39 -13.49 1.04
N ALA A 63 -10.93 -12.44 0.38
CA ALA A 63 -11.18 -12.20 -1.04
C ALA A 63 -10.42 -13.14 -1.97
N SER A 64 -9.32 -13.75 -1.51
CA SER A 64 -8.57 -14.75 -2.26
C SER A 64 -9.25 -16.12 -2.31
N GLN A 65 -10.31 -16.34 -1.51
CA GLN A 65 -11.06 -17.59 -1.57
C GLN A 65 -11.74 -17.74 -2.93
N PRO A 66 -11.70 -18.92 -3.58
CA PRO A 66 -12.12 -19.10 -4.97
C PRO A 66 -13.60 -18.76 -5.21
N ASN A 67 -14.46 -19.04 -4.23
CA ASN A 67 -15.89 -18.70 -4.25
C ASN A 67 -16.17 -17.19 -4.17
N ILE A 68 -15.28 -16.42 -3.52
CA ILE A 68 -15.41 -14.98 -3.38
C ILE A 68 -14.72 -14.29 -4.57
N LYS A 69 -13.49 -14.70 -4.88
CA LYS A 69 -12.67 -14.17 -5.98
C LYS A 69 -13.38 -14.22 -7.33
N SER A 70 -14.15 -15.28 -7.60
CA SER A 70 -14.92 -15.42 -8.86
C SER A 70 -16.11 -14.47 -8.96
N SER A 71 -16.64 -14.00 -7.83
CA SER A 71 -17.77 -13.07 -7.74
C SER A 71 -17.33 -11.61 -7.71
N LEU A 72 -16.07 -11.35 -7.35
CA LEU A 72 -15.55 -10.00 -7.18
C LEU A 72 -15.13 -9.33 -8.50
N PRO A 73 -15.44 -8.02 -8.67
CA PRO A 73 -14.93 -7.24 -9.79
C PRO A 73 -13.39 -7.15 -9.81
N ARG A 74 -12.81 -7.12 -11.01
CA ARG A 74 -11.35 -6.98 -11.22
C ARG A 74 -10.75 -5.79 -10.46
N SER A 75 -11.45 -4.65 -10.45
CA SER A 75 -11.00 -3.43 -9.76
C SER A 75 -10.79 -3.62 -8.26
N VAL A 76 -11.66 -4.40 -7.60
CA VAL A 76 -11.53 -4.74 -6.18
C VAL A 76 -10.33 -5.65 -5.95
N LEU A 77 -10.13 -6.63 -6.84
CA LEU A 77 -8.98 -7.54 -6.77
C LEU A 77 -7.64 -6.80 -6.94
N VAL A 78 -7.59 -5.76 -7.76
CA VAL A 78 -6.40 -4.92 -7.97
C VAL A 78 -6.09 -4.10 -6.71
N VAL A 79 -7.10 -3.45 -6.12
CA VAL A 79 -6.94 -2.69 -4.85
C VAL A 79 -6.46 -3.59 -3.71
N LEU A 80 -6.90 -4.84 -3.69
CA LEU A 80 -6.47 -5.84 -2.71
C LEU A 80 -5.07 -6.42 -3.01
N GLY A 81 -4.52 -6.21 -4.21
CA GLY A 81 -3.25 -6.80 -4.65
C GLY A 81 -3.34 -8.29 -4.99
N ILE A 82 -4.54 -8.83 -5.19
CA ILE A 82 -4.78 -10.23 -5.59
C ILE A 82 -4.61 -10.37 -7.12
N ALA A 83 -4.84 -9.27 -7.83
CA ALA A 83 -4.79 -9.17 -9.27
C ALA A 83 -3.59 -8.31 -9.70
N PRO A 84 -2.78 -8.75 -10.67
CA PRO A 84 -1.85 -7.84 -11.32
C PRO A 84 -2.63 -6.72 -12.03
N ASP A 85 -2.21 -5.48 -11.79
CA ASP A 85 -2.68 -4.33 -12.53
C ASP A 85 -2.19 -4.44 -13.98
N PRO A 86 -3.07 -4.36 -14.99
CA PRO A 86 -2.68 -4.52 -16.38
C PRO A 86 -1.80 -3.38 -16.95
N GLN A 87 -1.40 -2.37 -16.16
CA GLN A 87 -0.60 -1.23 -16.63
C GLN A 87 0.84 -1.18 -16.12
N THR A 88 1.31 -2.10 -15.27
CA THR A 88 2.74 -2.15 -14.90
C THR A 88 3.50 -3.16 -15.76
N SER A 89 3.76 -2.77 -17.00
CA SER A 89 4.82 -3.32 -17.84
C SER A 89 5.64 -2.17 -18.40
N SER A 90 6.26 -1.37 -17.52
CA SER A 90 7.33 -0.41 -17.84
C SER A 90 7.88 0.29 -16.58
N GLN A 91 8.47 -0.43 -15.62
CA GLN A 91 9.66 0.10 -14.96
C GLN A 91 10.43 -1.03 -14.27
N ALA A 92 11.70 -1.12 -14.64
CA ALA A 92 12.61 -2.20 -14.34
C ALA A 92 12.98 -2.32 -12.86
N GLN A 93 13.36 -3.55 -12.50
CA GLN A 93 14.27 -3.94 -11.42
C GLN A 93 15.42 -2.91 -11.29
N THR A 94 15.87 -2.54 -10.09
CA THR A 94 16.85 -3.31 -9.31
C THR A 94 16.72 -3.03 -7.81
N GLY A 95 16.62 -4.09 -7.01
CA GLY A 95 17.14 -4.08 -5.64
C GLY A 95 18.56 -4.62 -5.65
N ASP A 96 19.42 -4.14 -4.75
CA ASP A 96 20.07 -5.00 -3.75
C ASP A 96 20.75 -4.19 -2.62
N THR A 97 20.36 -4.53 -1.39
CA THR A 97 21.14 -4.79 -0.17
C THR A 97 22.30 -3.88 0.29
N SER A 98 22.16 -3.45 1.55
CA SER A 98 23.19 -2.88 2.43
C SER A 98 24.41 -3.78 2.66
N ASN A 99 25.65 -3.25 2.55
CA ASN A 99 26.71 -3.51 3.53
C ASN A 99 27.89 -2.52 3.43
N SER A 100 28.50 -2.29 4.59
CA SER A 100 29.68 -1.53 4.98
C SER A 100 30.94 -1.66 4.11
N GLY A 101 31.73 -0.59 4.02
CA GLY A 101 33.17 -0.67 3.79
C GLY A 101 33.76 0.42 2.89
N LYS A 102 34.60 1.27 3.51
CA LYS A 102 35.74 2.01 2.95
C LYS A 102 36.02 1.80 1.45
N ASP A 103 36.13 2.88 0.68
CA ASP A 103 37.43 3.28 0.12
C ASP A 103 37.37 4.70 -0.47
N VAL A 104 38.47 5.41 -0.28
CA VAL A 104 38.81 6.69 -0.88
C VAL A 104 39.14 6.45 -2.36
N THR A 105 38.68 7.30 -3.29
CA THR A 105 39.51 7.71 -4.44
C THR A 105 38.99 9.03 -5.01
N VAL A 106 39.93 9.97 -5.00
CA VAL A 106 39.97 11.32 -5.56
C VAL A 106 40.21 11.22 -7.07
N GLU A 107 39.61 12.08 -7.90
CA GLU A 107 40.39 12.94 -8.81
C GLU A 107 39.59 13.92 -9.65
N ASN A 108 40.33 14.98 -10.02
CA ASN A 108 40.10 16.02 -11.02
C ASN A 108 39.34 17.26 -10.50
N SER A 109 39.89 18.47 -10.45
CA SER A 109 41.04 19.07 -11.14
C SER A 109 41.53 20.31 -10.38
N LYS A 110 42.82 20.69 -10.54
CA LYS A 110 43.36 22.07 -10.73
C LYS A 110 44.71 22.32 -10.02
N THR A 111 45.76 22.09 -10.80
CA THR A 111 46.99 22.88 -11.07
C THR A 111 47.48 23.98 -10.11
N GLY A 112 48.79 23.91 -9.79
CA GLY A 112 49.71 25.00 -9.38
C GLY A 112 50.81 24.46 -8.43
N GLU A 113 52.03 24.16 -8.89
CA GLU A 113 53.23 25.06 -8.92
C GLU A 113 53.65 25.53 -7.50
N THR A 114 54.89 25.46 -6.97
CA THR A 114 56.24 25.00 -7.36
C THR A 114 57.15 25.11 -6.10
N SER A 115 58.27 24.38 -6.08
CA SER A 115 59.56 24.71 -5.40
C SER A 115 59.78 24.47 -3.89
N ASN A 116 60.51 23.37 -3.63
CA ASN A 116 61.84 23.25 -2.96
C ASN A 116 62.19 23.88 -1.59
N SER A 117 63.03 23.09 -0.87
CA SER A 117 64.04 23.46 0.15
C SER A 117 63.51 23.85 1.53
N ASP A 118 64.10 23.55 2.68
CA ASP A 118 65.36 22.93 3.14
C ASP A 118 65.11 22.64 4.65
N LYS A 119 65.35 21.44 5.17
CA LYS A 119 66.45 21.11 6.10
C LYS A 119 66.84 22.20 7.12
N GLU A 120 66.34 22.06 8.37
CA GLU A 120 67.13 22.11 9.62
C GLU A 120 66.31 21.58 10.80
#